data_AF-A0A9E3M2I8-F1
#
_entry.id   AF-A0A9E3M2I8-F1
#
_cell.length_a   1.000
_cell.length_b   1.000
_cell.length_c   1.000
_cell.angle_alpha   90.00
_cell.angle_beta   90.00
_cell.angle_gamma   90.00
#
_symmetry.space_group_name_H-M   'P 1'
#
loop_
_entity.id
_entity.type
_entity.pdbx_description
1 polymer ?
#
loop_
_entity_poly.entity_id
_entity_poly.type
_entity_poly.pdbx_seq_one_letter_code
_entity_poly.pdbx_strand_id
1 'polypeptide(L)'
;MLKDDYSRINPEVEPHELVNFNLFRKLSPSGGRPVYVQFHRKGTPFGSCVPSQIYIHADEIEELLKTVPKAKIYQKKLPCGKIAFMLMTNWYESKVLKNPDLDPRAQIEFTVHCLNESLRFLQSNAHSVNGLNDSLRKISANLVLLTYNLLITDEIRNYLLAEVFYRNKNHLPHAMRVCMYTCYTVAVISSLKSIDFEPQLVANTIWGILIHDERFWRNNFAKQLESARSEWPAEVGDLDQHLKYVSDLDYCDDRPAAPMLRIATITDAFDELTACTHNTYVSSHSDAFTYLRQRMTDNLYRPYLEMFIGAFCSSASEKTIHVG
;
A
#
# COMPACT_ATOMS: atom_id res chain seq x y z
N MET A 1 -1.45 19.37 25.23
CA MET A 1 -0.25 18.52 25.12
C MET A 1 0.47 18.94 23.84
N LEU A 2 1.54 19.75 23.93
CA LEU A 2 2.28 20.22 22.75
C LEU A 2 2.93 19.01 22.08
N LYS A 3 2.49 18.67 20.86
CA LYS A 3 3.09 17.61 20.06
C LYS A 3 4.48 18.08 19.64
N ASP A 4 5.46 17.19 19.70
CA ASP A 4 6.75 17.40 19.04
C ASP A 4 6.50 17.41 17.52
N ASP A 5 6.34 18.61 16.95
CA ASP A 5 6.03 18.88 15.54
C ASP A 5 7.31 19.14 14.72
N TYR A 6 8.43 18.54 15.12
CA TYR A 6 9.72 18.68 14.43
C TYR A 6 10.21 17.33 13.92
N SER A 7 10.64 17.29 12.66
CA SER A 7 11.21 16.09 12.03
C SER A 7 12.70 16.30 11.74
N ARG A 8 13.52 15.30 12.03
CA ARG A 8 14.96 15.35 11.71
C ARG A 8 15.13 15.14 10.21
N ILE A 9 16.04 15.89 9.58
CA ILE A 9 16.40 15.73 8.16
C ILE A 9 17.87 15.33 8.03
N ASN A 10 18.23 14.70 6.91
CA ASN A 10 19.60 14.25 6.67
C ASN A 10 20.58 15.44 6.54
N PRO A 11 21.75 15.41 7.19
CA PRO A 11 22.77 16.46 7.04
C PRO A 11 23.50 16.43 5.67
N GLU A 12 23.29 15.39 4.85
CA GLU A 12 23.90 15.26 3.52
C GLU A 12 23.24 16.14 2.44
N VAL A 13 22.16 16.84 2.78
CA VAL A 13 21.56 17.84 1.88
C VAL A 13 22.47 19.07 1.87
N GLU A 14 22.76 19.57 0.67
CA GLU A 14 23.62 20.74 0.54
C GLU A 14 22.92 21.95 1.19
N PRO A 15 23.63 22.77 2.00
CA PRO A 15 23.01 23.88 2.71
C PRO A 15 22.23 24.84 1.81
N HIS A 16 22.68 25.07 0.58
CA HIS A 16 21.98 25.93 -0.37
C HIS A 16 20.58 25.41 -0.75
N GLU A 17 20.35 24.10 -0.75
CA GLU A 17 19.05 23.48 -1.02
C GLU A 17 18.05 23.71 0.14
N LEU A 18 18.56 24.00 1.34
CA LEU A 18 17.76 24.20 2.54
C LEU A 18 17.45 25.67 2.86
N VAL A 19 17.93 26.63 2.05
CA VAL A 19 17.81 28.08 2.30
C VAL A 19 16.35 28.52 2.47
N ASN A 20 15.43 27.83 1.81
CA ASN A 20 14.00 28.16 1.77
C ASN A 20 13.17 27.56 2.91
N PHE A 21 13.82 27.07 3.98
CA PHE A 21 13.18 26.45 5.13
C PHE A 21 13.57 27.12 6.44
N ASN A 22 12.73 27.02 7.47
CA ASN A 22 13.20 27.30 8.83
C ASN A 22 13.82 26.03 9.40
N LEU A 23 15.04 26.16 9.92
CA LEU A 23 15.79 25.00 10.41
C LEU A 23 16.12 25.16 11.88
N PHE A 24 16.02 24.04 12.57
CA PHE A 24 16.09 23.94 14.01
C PHE A 24 17.17 22.95 14.41
N ARG A 25 17.85 23.22 15.51
CA ARG A 25 18.69 22.25 16.20
C ARG A 25 18.00 21.80 17.47
N LYS A 26 18.10 20.52 17.79
CA LYS A 26 17.57 19.97 19.04
C LYS A 26 18.59 20.18 20.16
N LEU A 27 18.16 20.80 21.25
CA LEU A 27 18.88 20.88 22.51
C LEU A 27 18.20 19.94 23.52
N SER A 28 18.99 19.13 24.21
CA SER A 28 18.52 18.22 25.25
C SER A 28 19.10 18.63 26.60
N PRO A 29 18.47 19.58 27.32
CA PRO A 29 18.93 19.97 28.65
C PRO A 29 18.76 18.77 29.61
N SER A 30 19.72 18.61 30.54
CA SER A 30 19.75 17.51 31.51
C SER A 30 18.43 17.43 32.29
N GLY A 31 17.70 16.32 32.15
CA GLY A 31 16.44 16.05 32.85
C GLY A 31 15.19 16.73 32.26
N GLY A 32 15.31 17.45 31.14
CA GLY A 32 14.21 18.20 30.54
C GLY A 32 13.64 17.61 29.24
N ARG A 33 12.53 18.19 28.77
CA ARG A 33 12.03 17.95 27.41
C ARG A 33 12.98 18.58 26.38
N PRO A 34 13.10 17.99 25.18
CA PRO A 34 13.90 18.59 24.12
C PRO A 34 13.36 19.97 23.73
N VAL A 35 14.26 20.89 23.44
CA VAL A 35 13.95 22.24 22.94
C VAL A 35 14.51 22.36 21.53
N TYR A 36 13.69 22.84 20.59
CA TYR A 36 14.10 23.09 19.21
C TYR A 36 14.40 24.57 19.03
N VAL A 37 15.66 24.90 18.76
CA VAL A 37 16.11 26.29 18.58
C VAL A 37 16.36 26.53 17.11
N GLN A 38 15.66 27.51 16.55
CA GLN A 38 15.87 27.93 15.17
C GLN A 38 17.30 28.47 15.01
N PHE A 39 18.06 27.92 14.08
CA PHE A 39 19.41 28.40 13.75
C PHE A 39 19.47 29.02 12.34
N HIS A 40 18.45 28.79 11.52
CA HIS A 40 18.35 29.34 10.17
C HIS A 40 16.92 29.80 9.89
N ARG A 41 16.79 30.96 9.26
CA ARG A 41 15.50 31.54 8.87
C ARG A 41 15.31 31.38 7.38
N LYS A 42 14.10 30.97 6.99
CA LYS A 42 13.71 30.87 5.58
C LYS A 42 14.04 32.17 4.83
N GLY A 43 14.73 32.03 3.71
CA GLY A 43 15.10 33.14 2.81
C GLY A 43 16.34 33.94 3.25
N THR A 44 17.01 33.57 4.34
CA THR A 44 18.31 34.15 4.71
C THR A 44 19.46 33.30 4.17
N PRO A 45 20.63 33.87 3.83
CA PRO A 45 21.81 33.07 3.52
C PRO A 45 22.19 32.17 4.71
N PHE A 46 22.68 30.96 4.43
CA PHE A 46 23.23 30.11 5.48
C PHE A 46 24.49 30.73 6.11
N GLY A 47 24.59 30.61 7.43
CA GLY A 47 25.87 30.82 8.13
C GLY A 47 26.86 29.68 7.86
N SER A 48 28.11 29.87 8.27
CA SER A 48 29.22 28.94 8.01
C SER A 48 29.15 27.59 8.74
N CYS A 49 28.23 27.39 9.69
CA CYS A 49 28.13 26.15 10.48
C CYS A 49 26.71 25.57 10.46
N VAL A 50 26.52 24.52 9.66
CA VAL A 50 25.31 23.70 9.69
C VAL A 50 25.47 22.60 10.74
N PRO A 51 24.55 22.46 11.71
CA PRO A 51 24.60 21.38 12.69
C PRO A 51 24.52 20.01 12.02
N SER A 52 25.15 19.00 12.62
CA SER A 52 25.07 17.60 12.15
C SER A 52 23.65 17.00 12.27
N GLN A 53 22.79 17.60 13.07
CA GLN A 53 21.38 17.23 13.18
C GLN A 53 20.51 18.45 12.94
N ILE A 54 19.84 18.43 11.79
CA ILE A 54 18.94 19.49 11.35
C ILE A 54 17.51 18.99 11.53
N TYR A 55 16.64 19.87 12.01
CA TYR A 55 15.23 19.61 12.19
C TYR A 55 14.42 20.66 11.43
N ILE A 56 13.28 20.25 10.91
CA ILE A 56 12.31 21.10 10.24
C ILE A 56 10.97 20.98 10.95
N HIS A 57 10.18 22.05 10.95
CA HIS A 57 8.82 22.01 11.46
C HIS A 57 7.91 21.18 10.53
N ALA A 58 6.87 20.56 11.10
CA ALA A 58 6.03 19.58 10.42
C ALA A 58 5.26 20.14 9.22
N ASP A 59 4.93 21.44 9.25
CA ASP A 59 4.23 22.15 8.17
C ASP A 59 5.12 22.39 6.93
N GLU A 60 6.44 22.47 7.10
CA GLU A 60 7.38 22.68 5.99
C GLU A 60 7.86 21.36 5.34
N ILE A 61 7.48 20.20 5.90
CA ILE A 61 7.87 18.87 5.39
C ILE A 61 7.40 18.65 3.96
N GLU A 62 6.17 19.07 3.65
CA GLU A 62 5.62 18.93 2.30
C GLU A 62 6.51 19.64 1.28
N GLU A 63 6.87 20.89 1.56
CA GLU A 63 7.66 21.72 0.66
C GLU A 63 9.10 21.21 0.56
N LEU A 64 9.67 20.68 1.66
CA LEU A 64 10.97 20.03 1.66
C LEU A 64 10.99 18.83 0.72
N LEU A 65 9.98 17.96 0.82
CA LEU A 65 9.89 16.78 -0.05
C LEU A 65 9.77 17.16 -1.52
N LYS A 66 9.13 18.29 -1.85
CA LYS A 66 8.99 18.74 -3.24
C LYS A 66 10.26 19.34 -3.82
N THR A 67 10.96 20.14 -3.03
CA THR A 67 12.05 21.01 -3.53
C THR A 67 13.43 20.43 -3.30
N VAL A 68 13.57 19.46 -2.38
CA VAL A 68 14.84 18.84 -2.02
C VAL A 68 14.75 17.32 -2.22
N PRO A 69 14.96 16.82 -3.45
CA PRO A 69 14.76 15.40 -3.79
C PRO A 69 15.59 14.44 -2.95
N LYS A 70 16.75 14.86 -2.44
CA LYS A 70 17.65 14.04 -1.62
C LYS A 70 17.34 14.08 -0.12
N ALA A 71 16.42 14.93 0.34
CA ALA A 71 16.10 15.02 1.77
C ALA A 71 15.56 13.69 2.30
N LYS A 72 16.25 13.07 3.27
CA LYS A 72 15.67 11.99 4.08
C LYS A 72 15.03 12.60 5.32
N ILE A 73 13.81 12.21 5.64
CA ILE A 73 13.10 12.66 6.83
C ILE A 73 13.05 11.50 7.81
N TYR A 74 13.65 11.69 8.98
CA TYR A 74 13.58 10.74 10.08
C TYR A 74 12.47 11.19 11.02
N GLN A 75 11.27 10.67 10.80
CA GLN A 75 10.14 10.87 11.70
C GLN A 75 10.11 9.74 12.73
N LYS A 76 9.99 10.09 14.02
CA LYS A 76 9.65 9.09 15.06
C LYS A 76 8.22 8.55 14.93
N LYS A 77 7.38 9.21 14.13
CA LYS A 77 5.97 8.89 13.89
C LYS A 77 5.78 8.54 12.42
N LEU A 78 4.87 7.63 12.13
CA LEU A 78 4.51 7.28 10.76
C LEU A 78 3.84 8.48 10.06
N PRO A 79 4.08 8.70 8.75
CA PRO A 79 3.57 9.85 8.00
C PRO A 79 2.04 9.76 7.85
N CYS A 80 1.31 10.87 7.83
CA CYS A 80 -0.16 10.85 7.71
C CYS A 80 -0.68 11.83 6.66
N GLY A 81 -1.93 11.63 6.25
CA GLY A 81 -2.63 12.48 5.28
C GLY A 81 -1.83 12.76 4.01
N LYS A 82 -1.65 14.04 3.68
CA LYS A 82 -1.01 14.48 2.43
C LYS A 82 0.47 14.07 2.31
N ILE A 83 1.19 13.96 3.42
CA ILE A 83 2.59 13.52 3.41
C ILE A 83 2.67 12.04 3.01
N ALA A 84 1.85 11.19 3.62
CA ALA A 84 1.74 9.78 3.25
C ALA A 84 1.33 9.61 1.78
N PHE A 85 0.36 10.41 1.34
CA PHE A 85 -0.07 10.46 -0.05
C PHE A 85 1.06 10.82 -1.02
N MET A 86 1.86 11.84 -0.73
CA MET A 86 3.01 12.20 -1.56
C MET A 86 4.10 11.13 -1.58
N LEU A 87 4.36 10.49 -0.44
CA LEU A 87 5.31 9.38 -0.36
C LEU A 87 4.84 8.22 -1.23
N MET A 88 3.55 7.88 -1.19
CA MET A 88 2.99 6.78 -1.97
C MET A 88 2.84 7.09 -3.47
N THR A 89 2.73 8.36 -3.88
CA THR A 89 2.49 8.71 -5.29
C THR A 89 3.71 9.22 -6.04
N ASN A 90 4.60 9.97 -5.37
CA ASN A 90 5.68 10.70 -6.05
C ASN A 90 7.09 10.25 -5.62
N TRP A 91 7.22 9.70 -4.40
CA TRP A 91 8.54 9.48 -3.80
C TRP A 91 8.78 8.03 -3.37
N TYR A 92 7.87 7.12 -3.73
CA TYR A 92 7.81 5.76 -3.20
C TYR A 92 9.13 5.00 -3.37
N GLU A 93 9.64 4.95 -4.60
CA GLU A 93 10.84 4.19 -4.90
C GLU A 93 12.08 4.74 -4.15
N SER A 94 12.30 6.05 -4.19
CA SER A 94 13.51 6.65 -3.60
C SER A 94 13.49 6.79 -2.08
N LYS A 95 12.30 6.85 -1.45
CA LYS A 95 12.14 7.10 -0.01
C LYS A 95 11.66 5.91 0.79
N VAL A 96 11.03 4.94 0.14
CA VAL A 96 10.51 3.72 0.77
C VAL A 96 11.33 2.51 0.31
N LEU A 97 11.25 2.15 -0.98
CA LEU A 97 11.87 0.90 -1.48
C LEU A 97 13.40 0.92 -1.45
N LYS A 98 14.02 2.00 -1.88
CA LYS A 98 15.49 2.14 -1.95
C LYS A 98 16.09 2.76 -0.69
N ASN A 99 15.33 2.80 0.41
CA ASN A 99 15.80 3.40 1.64
C ASN A 99 16.68 2.38 2.41
N PRO A 100 18.01 2.61 2.52
CA PRO A 100 18.92 1.67 3.18
C PRO A 100 18.70 1.61 4.69
N ASP A 101 17.98 2.58 5.26
CA ASP A 101 17.70 2.66 6.70
C ASP A 101 16.43 1.86 7.08
N LEU A 102 15.70 1.31 6.10
CA LEU A 102 14.53 0.47 6.31
C LEU A 102 14.83 -0.96 5.85
N ASP A 103 14.70 -1.93 6.75
CA ASP A 103 14.69 -3.34 6.38
C ASP A 103 13.42 -3.70 5.58
N PRO A 104 13.38 -4.84 4.86
CA PRO A 104 12.23 -5.21 4.02
C PRO A 104 10.88 -5.21 4.76
N ARG A 105 10.87 -5.63 6.03
CA ARG A 105 9.65 -5.64 6.84
C ARG A 105 9.19 -4.22 7.13
N ALA A 106 10.10 -3.34 7.57
CA ALA A 106 9.80 -1.93 7.81
C ALA A 106 9.33 -1.23 6.53
N GLN A 107 9.88 -1.58 5.36
CA GLN A 107 9.43 -1.03 4.06
C GLN A 107 7.98 -1.41 3.76
N ILE A 108 7.56 -2.64 4.06
CA ILE A 108 6.18 -3.11 3.88
C ILE A 108 5.25 -2.44 4.88
N GLU A 109 5.59 -2.44 6.17
CA GLU A 109 4.82 -1.77 7.21
C GLU A 109 4.61 -0.28 6.87
N PHE A 110 5.66 0.38 6.40
CA PHE A 110 5.61 1.78 5.97
C PHE A 110 4.77 1.98 4.71
N THR A 111 4.87 1.08 3.72
CA THR A 111 4.06 1.12 2.49
C THR A 111 2.57 0.97 2.83
N VAL A 112 2.24 -0.05 3.61
CA VAL A 112 0.88 -0.36 4.05
C VAL A 112 0.29 0.83 4.82
N HIS A 113 1.06 1.41 5.74
CA HIS A 113 0.65 2.61 6.45
C HIS A 113 0.39 3.80 5.51
N CYS A 114 1.33 4.08 4.60
CA CYS A 114 1.21 5.19 3.66
C CYS A 114 0.01 5.01 2.72
N LEU A 115 -0.24 3.79 2.26
CA LEU A 115 -1.38 3.46 1.43
C LEU A 115 -2.70 3.74 2.16
N ASN A 116 -2.86 3.29 3.41
CA ASN A 116 -4.07 3.55 4.21
C ASN A 116 -4.36 5.04 4.35
N GLU A 117 -3.33 5.81 4.70
CA GLU A 117 -3.44 7.26 4.83
C GLU A 117 -3.68 7.96 3.48
N SER A 118 -3.15 7.42 2.38
CA SER A 118 -3.39 7.91 1.02
C SER A 118 -4.85 7.75 0.62
N LEU A 119 -5.45 6.58 0.88
CA LEU A 119 -6.85 6.32 0.56
C LEU A 119 -7.78 7.19 1.42
N ARG A 120 -7.51 7.33 2.73
CA ARG A 120 -8.23 8.27 3.61
C ARG A 120 -8.12 9.72 3.14
N PHE A 121 -6.94 10.11 2.67
CA PHE A 121 -6.71 11.44 2.12
C PHE A 121 -7.54 11.67 0.85
N LEU A 122 -7.54 10.71 -0.09
CA LEU A 122 -8.35 10.75 -1.30
C LEU A 122 -9.85 10.83 -0.98
N GLN A 123 -10.35 10.04 -0.01
CA GLN A 123 -11.73 10.12 0.45
C GLN A 123 -12.14 11.50 0.96
N SER A 124 -11.19 12.21 1.59
CA SER A 124 -11.44 13.48 2.25
C SER A 124 -11.23 14.70 1.35
N ASN A 125 -10.47 14.56 0.26
CA ASN A 125 -10.01 15.66 -0.60
C ASN A 125 -10.37 15.48 -2.08
N ALA A 126 -11.37 14.63 -2.38
CA ALA A 126 -11.84 14.35 -3.72
C ALA A 126 -12.51 15.63 -4.31
N HIS A 127 -11.71 16.50 -4.92
CA HIS A 127 -12.15 17.76 -5.52
C HIS A 127 -12.05 17.77 -7.05
N SER A 128 -11.37 16.80 -7.68
CA SER A 128 -11.29 16.67 -9.14
C SER A 128 -11.14 15.21 -9.58
N VAL A 129 -11.93 14.80 -10.57
CA VAL A 129 -11.94 13.45 -11.17
C VAL A 129 -10.58 13.08 -11.77
N ASN A 130 -9.98 13.97 -12.58
CA ASN A 130 -8.69 13.69 -13.23
C ASN A 130 -7.54 13.46 -12.22
N GLY A 131 -7.56 14.20 -11.10
CA GLY A 131 -6.59 14.01 -10.03
C GLY A 131 -6.74 12.67 -9.31
N LEU A 132 -7.95 12.09 -9.28
CA LEU A 132 -8.20 10.81 -8.63
C LEU A 132 -7.64 9.64 -9.45
N ASN A 133 -7.95 9.58 -10.75
CA ASN A 133 -7.46 8.52 -11.64
C ASN A 133 -5.93 8.48 -11.68
N ASP A 134 -5.28 9.65 -11.80
CA ASP A 134 -3.82 9.75 -11.77
C ASP A 134 -3.22 9.26 -10.45
N SER A 135 -3.89 9.53 -9.34
CA SER A 135 -3.43 9.12 -8.02
C SER A 135 -3.53 7.61 -7.83
N LEU A 136 -4.65 7.01 -8.20
CA LEU A 136 -4.87 5.57 -8.12
C LEU A 136 -3.89 4.82 -9.04
N ARG A 137 -3.69 5.30 -10.27
CA ARG A 137 -2.69 4.75 -11.19
C ARG A 137 -1.28 4.75 -10.59
N LYS A 138 -0.85 5.85 -9.97
CA LYS A 138 0.47 5.94 -9.31
C LYS A 138 0.58 5.02 -8.11
N ILE A 139 -0.46 4.95 -7.27
CA ILE A 139 -0.51 4.06 -6.12
C ILE A 139 -0.38 2.61 -6.58
N SER A 140 -1.16 2.19 -7.59
CA SER A 140 -1.12 0.82 -8.11
C SER A 140 0.22 0.46 -8.72
N ALA A 141 0.83 1.35 -9.51
CA ALA A 141 2.16 1.13 -10.06
C ALA A 141 3.22 0.94 -8.96
N ASN A 142 3.12 1.70 -7.87
CA ASN A 142 4.02 1.57 -6.73
C ASN A 142 3.80 0.27 -5.94
N LEU A 143 2.57 -0.24 -5.86
CA LEU A 143 2.31 -1.58 -5.32
C LEU A 143 2.84 -2.70 -6.22
N VAL A 144 2.85 -2.50 -7.54
CA VAL A 144 3.55 -3.43 -8.47
C VAL A 144 5.06 -3.42 -8.21
N LEU A 145 5.67 -2.26 -7.97
CA LEU A 145 7.08 -2.18 -7.57
C LEU A 145 7.34 -2.91 -6.25
N LEU A 146 6.49 -2.75 -5.24
CA LEU A 146 6.58 -3.53 -4.00
C LEU A 146 6.56 -5.03 -4.28
N THR A 147 5.62 -5.45 -5.13
CA THR A 147 5.37 -6.85 -5.50
C THR A 147 6.62 -7.53 -6.00
N TYR A 148 7.25 -6.95 -7.01
CA TYR A 148 8.38 -7.59 -7.68
C TYR A 148 9.73 -7.37 -6.96
N ASN A 149 9.84 -6.39 -6.05
CA ASN A 149 11.09 -6.12 -5.34
C ASN A 149 11.17 -6.79 -3.97
N LEU A 150 10.05 -6.92 -3.26
CA LEU A 150 10.08 -7.29 -1.84
C LEU A 150 9.27 -8.55 -1.52
N LEU A 151 8.19 -8.87 -2.23
CA LEU A 151 7.18 -9.85 -1.77
C LEU A 151 7.55 -11.34 -1.95
N ILE A 152 8.82 -11.74 -1.81
CA ILE A 152 9.26 -13.14 -1.96
C ILE A 152 10.11 -13.55 -0.75
N THR A 153 9.57 -13.44 0.46
CA THR A 153 10.19 -14.02 1.66
C THR A 153 9.16 -14.70 2.55
N ASP A 154 9.60 -15.75 3.27
CA ASP A 154 8.77 -16.43 4.28
C ASP A 154 8.29 -15.48 5.37
N GLU A 155 9.10 -14.46 5.71
CA GLU A 155 8.75 -13.44 6.71
C GLU A 155 7.53 -12.63 6.27
N ILE A 156 7.44 -12.29 4.99
CA ILE A 156 6.34 -11.49 4.43
C ILE A 156 5.06 -12.33 4.33
N ARG A 157 5.17 -13.60 3.94
CA ARG A 157 4.04 -14.54 4.01
C ARG A 157 3.48 -14.59 5.42
N ASN A 158 4.37 -14.78 6.40
CA ASN A 158 3.98 -14.87 7.81
C ASN A 158 3.40 -13.55 8.31
N TYR A 159 3.91 -12.41 7.84
CA TYR A 159 3.36 -11.09 8.16
C TYR A 159 1.95 -10.91 7.60
N LEU A 160 1.71 -11.25 6.33
CA LEU A 160 0.38 -11.19 5.68
C LEU A 160 -0.65 -12.13 6.32
N LEU A 161 -0.19 -13.29 6.80
CA LEU A 161 -0.99 -14.26 7.55
C LEU A 161 -1.03 -13.98 9.07
N ALA A 162 -0.31 -12.99 9.57
CA ALA A 162 -0.32 -12.71 11.00
C ALA A 162 -1.60 -11.99 11.40
N GLU A 163 -2.09 -12.30 12.61
CA GLU A 163 -3.23 -11.62 13.24
C GLU A 163 -3.08 -10.09 13.33
N VAL A 164 -1.89 -9.54 13.12
CA VAL A 164 -1.62 -8.10 13.07
C VAL A 164 -2.45 -7.40 11.96
N PHE A 165 -2.73 -8.07 10.85
CA PHE A 165 -3.64 -7.55 9.81
C PHE A 165 -5.11 -7.51 10.24
N TYR A 166 -5.50 -8.36 11.20
CA TYR A 166 -6.90 -8.65 11.52
C TYR A 166 -7.36 -8.10 12.87
N ARG A 167 -6.48 -7.99 13.87
CA ARG A 167 -6.83 -7.62 15.25
C ARG A 167 -7.10 -6.14 15.45
N ASN A 168 -6.84 -5.31 14.46
CA ASN A 168 -7.05 -3.88 14.56
C ASN A 168 -8.01 -3.45 13.45
N LYS A 169 -9.33 -3.55 13.73
CA LYS A 169 -10.45 -3.18 12.84
C LYS A 169 -10.31 -1.77 12.21
N ASN A 170 -9.39 -0.96 12.71
CA ASN A 170 -9.09 0.41 12.26
C ASN A 170 -7.86 0.55 11.34
N HIS A 171 -7.09 -0.51 11.07
CA HIS A 171 -5.75 -0.35 10.49
C HIS A 171 -5.57 -0.74 9.03
N LEU A 172 -6.34 -1.70 8.48
CA LEU A 172 -6.39 -1.91 7.03
C LEU A 172 -7.83 -1.99 6.50
N PRO A 173 -8.22 -1.12 5.56
CA PRO A 173 -9.36 -1.35 4.69
C PRO A 173 -9.26 -2.69 3.97
N HIS A 174 -10.39 -3.37 3.79
CA HIS A 174 -10.55 -4.63 3.06
C HIS A 174 -9.82 -4.61 1.70
N ALA A 175 -10.11 -3.64 0.84
CA ALA A 175 -9.47 -3.47 -0.46
C ALA A 175 -7.92 -3.49 -0.41
N MET A 176 -7.31 -2.97 0.66
CA MET A 176 -5.85 -3.02 0.79
C MET A 176 -5.33 -4.43 1.09
N ARG A 177 -6.03 -5.22 1.92
CA ARG A 177 -5.64 -6.61 2.18
C ARG A 177 -5.74 -7.44 0.91
N VAL A 178 -6.83 -7.28 0.18
CA VAL A 178 -7.03 -7.91 -1.14
C VAL A 178 -5.90 -7.53 -2.11
N CYS A 179 -5.52 -6.25 -2.18
CA CYS A 179 -4.36 -5.83 -2.97
C CYS A 179 -3.07 -6.54 -2.54
N MET A 180 -2.79 -6.62 -1.24
CA MET A 180 -1.57 -7.24 -0.72
C MET A 180 -1.54 -8.76 -0.99
N TYR A 181 -2.67 -9.46 -0.82
CA TYR A 181 -2.79 -10.87 -1.16
C TYR A 181 -2.62 -11.11 -2.67
N THR A 182 -3.25 -10.28 -3.50
CA THR A 182 -3.10 -10.34 -4.96
C THR A 182 -1.64 -10.15 -5.36
N CYS A 183 -1.00 -9.09 -4.85
CA CYS A 183 0.40 -8.78 -5.10
C CYS A 183 1.30 -9.96 -4.71
N TYR A 184 1.20 -10.45 -3.48
CA TYR A 184 2.01 -11.58 -3.02
C TYR A 184 1.81 -12.84 -3.87
N THR A 185 0.57 -13.15 -4.24
CA THR A 185 0.25 -14.30 -5.10
C THR A 185 0.89 -14.18 -6.48
N VAL A 186 0.80 -13.00 -7.10
CA VAL A 186 1.46 -12.69 -8.37
C VAL A 186 2.97 -12.83 -8.25
N ALA A 187 3.59 -12.31 -7.18
CA ALA A 187 5.02 -12.43 -6.95
C ALA A 187 5.46 -13.89 -6.86
N VAL A 188 4.74 -14.71 -6.09
CA VAL A 188 5.04 -16.14 -5.94
C VAL A 188 4.89 -16.88 -7.26
N ILE A 189 3.76 -16.72 -7.97
CA ILE A 189 3.53 -17.39 -9.26
C ILE A 189 4.60 -17.00 -10.29
N SER A 190 4.94 -15.71 -10.36
CA SER A 190 5.99 -15.20 -11.26
C SER A 190 7.36 -15.74 -10.89
N SER A 191 7.68 -15.84 -9.59
CA SER A 191 8.96 -16.38 -9.10
C SER A 191 9.15 -17.86 -9.42
N LEU A 192 8.05 -18.63 -9.44
CA LEU A 192 8.03 -20.03 -9.85
C LEU A 192 8.08 -20.21 -11.38
N LYS A 193 8.06 -19.10 -12.14
CA LYS A 193 8.00 -19.06 -13.61
C LYS A 193 6.81 -19.82 -14.20
N SER A 194 5.74 -19.95 -13.43
CA SER A 194 4.52 -20.65 -13.87
C SER A 194 3.70 -19.80 -14.83
N ILE A 195 3.60 -18.50 -14.55
CA ILE A 195 2.90 -17.49 -15.36
C ILE A 195 3.67 -16.18 -15.22
N ASP A 196 3.91 -15.49 -16.34
CA ASP A 196 4.45 -14.14 -16.35
C ASP A 196 3.31 -13.14 -16.52
N PHE A 197 3.17 -12.22 -15.57
CA PHE A 197 2.10 -11.23 -15.58
C PHE A 197 2.66 -9.88 -16.00
N GLU A 198 2.08 -9.30 -17.06
CA GLU A 198 2.46 -7.97 -17.50
C GLU A 198 2.27 -6.95 -16.36
N PRO A 199 3.29 -6.16 -15.98
CA PRO A 199 3.21 -5.22 -14.87
C PRO A 199 2.03 -4.24 -14.96
N GLN A 200 1.67 -3.82 -16.17
CA GLN A 200 0.54 -2.93 -16.40
C GLN A 200 -0.81 -3.61 -16.09
N LEU A 201 -0.95 -4.89 -16.43
CA LEU A 201 -2.15 -5.66 -16.10
C LEU A 201 -2.31 -5.83 -14.59
N VAL A 202 -1.20 -6.11 -13.88
CA VAL A 202 -1.18 -6.19 -12.41
C VAL A 202 -1.56 -4.84 -11.80
N ALA A 203 -1.01 -3.73 -12.32
CA ALA A 203 -1.35 -2.38 -11.86
C ALA A 203 -2.83 -2.05 -12.06
N ASN A 204 -3.41 -2.38 -13.23
CA ASN A 204 -4.83 -2.19 -13.50
C ASN A 204 -5.69 -3.04 -12.56
N THR A 205 -5.29 -4.27 -12.27
CA THR A 205 -6.03 -5.15 -11.34
C THR A 205 -5.99 -4.58 -9.92
N ILE A 206 -4.82 -4.13 -9.44
CA ILE A 206 -4.70 -3.47 -8.14
C ILE A 206 -5.58 -2.22 -8.09
N TRP A 207 -5.63 -1.42 -9.16
CA TRP A 207 -6.51 -0.26 -9.22
C TRP A 207 -7.98 -0.67 -9.08
N GLY A 208 -8.45 -1.65 -9.87
CA GLY A 208 -9.82 -2.16 -9.74
C GLY A 208 -10.14 -2.65 -8.33
N ILE A 209 -9.22 -3.41 -7.70
CA ILE A 209 -9.38 -3.85 -6.29
C ILE A 209 -9.48 -2.65 -5.34
N LEU A 210 -8.70 -1.60 -5.53
CA LEU A 210 -8.75 -0.44 -4.63
C LEU A 210 -10.13 0.24 -4.65
N ILE A 211 -10.88 0.16 -5.75
CA ILE A 211 -12.16 0.88 -5.92
C ILE A 211 -13.40 -0.01 -5.88
N HIS A 212 -13.25 -1.35 -5.98
CA HIS A 212 -14.37 -2.27 -6.20
C HIS A 212 -15.45 -2.19 -5.11
N ASP A 213 -15.05 -2.00 -3.84
CA ASP A 213 -16.01 -1.92 -2.73
C ASP A 213 -16.50 -0.49 -2.52
N GLU A 214 -17.31 -0.02 -3.47
CA GLU A 214 -17.94 1.31 -3.50
C GLU A 214 -18.65 1.69 -2.20
N ARG A 215 -19.12 0.71 -1.42
CA ARG A 215 -19.84 0.89 -0.16
C ARG A 215 -18.98 1.54 0.93
N PHE A 216 -17.65 1.39 0.85
CA PHE A 216 -16.71 2.02 1.77
C PHE A 216 -16.39 3.47 1.40
N TRP A 217 -16.81 3.92 0.22
CA TRP A 217 -16.56 5.27 -0.24
C TRP A 217 -17.75 6.16 0.08
N ARG A 218 -17.51 7.29 0.75
CA ARG A 218 -18.56 8.28 1.04
C ARG A 218 -19.25 8.70 -0.27
N ASN A 219 -20.54 9.01 -0.22
CA ASN A 219 -21.39 9.33 -1.38
C ASN A 219 -20.76 10.27 -2.43
N ASN A 220 -19.94 11.24 -2.02
CA ASN A 220 -19.28 12.16 -2.96
C ASN A 220 -18.13 11.51 -3.74
N PHE A 221 -17.41 10.58 -3.14
CA PHE A 221 -16.33 9.85 -3.79
C PHE A 221 -16.89 8.80 -4.75
N ALA A 222 -17.94 8.06 -4.36
CA ALA A 222 -18.62 7.11 -5.22
C ALA A 222 -19.16 7.78 -6.51
N LYS A 223 -19.78 8.97 -6.38
CA LYS A 223 -20.21 9.76 -7.54
C LYS A 223 -19.05 10.18 -8.45
N GLN A 224 -17.90 10.47 -7.88
CA GLN A 224 -16.72 10.84 -8.66
C GLN A 224 -16.13 9.63 -9.38
N LEU A 225 -16.03 8.47 -8.71
CA LEU A 225 -15.65 7.21 -9.34
C LEU A 225 -16.54 6.89 -10.54
N GLU A 226 -17.87 6.98 -10.37
CA GLU A 226 -18.81 6.74 -11.47
C GLU A 226 -18.60 7.73 -12.63
N SER A 227 -18.37 9.02 -12.33
CA SER A 227 -18.06 10.01 -13.37
C SER A 227 -16.69 9.79 -14.05
N ALA A 228 -15.76 9.12 -13.37
CA ALA A 228 -14.42 8.80 -13.87
C ALA A 228 -14.38 7.53 -14.72
N ARG A 229 -15.43 6.71 -14.65
CA ARG A 229 -15.45 5.33 -15.13
C ARG A 229 -15.21 5.21 -16.64
N SER A 230 -15.65 6.19 -17.43
CA SER A 230 -15.40 6.22 -18.87
C SER A 230 -13.92 6.40 -19.25
N GLU A 231 -13.07 6.81 -18.31
CA GLU A 231 -11.63 6.99 -18.51
C GLU A 231 -10.81 5.79 -18.01
N TRP A 232 -11.45 4.80 -17.40
CA TRP A 232 -10.74 3.65 -16.85
C TRP A 232 -10.29 2.71 -17.96
N PRO A 233 -9.12 2.06 -17.79
CA PRO A 233 -8.78 0.89 -18.59
C PRO A 233 -9.90 -0.14 -18.51
N ALA A 234 -10.15 -0.86 -19.61
CA ALA A 234 -11.19 -1.89 -19.67
C ALA A 234 -11.04 -2.90 -18.53
N GLU A 235 -9.80 -3.29 -18.18
CA GLU A 235 -9.54 -4.28 -17.12
C GLU A 235 -9.96 -3.78 -15.73
N VAL A 236 -9.88 -2.47 -15.48
CA VAL A 236 -10.34 -1.86 -14.22
C VAL A 236 -11.87 -1.90 -14.15
N GLY A 237 -12.54 -1.55 -15.26
CA GLY A 237 -13.99 -1.59 -15.37
C GLY A 237 -14.56 -3.01 -15.26
N ASP A 238 -13.93 -3.97 -15.93
CA ASP A 238 -14.30 -5.38 -15.89
C ASP A 238 -14.14 -5.96 -14.49
N LEU A 239 -13.04 -5.65 -13.80
CA LEU A 239 -12.79 -6.14 -12.44
C LEU A 239 -13.77 -5.55 -11.41
N ASP A 240 -14.05 -4.25 -11.50
CA ASP A 240 -15.05 -3.58 -10.64
C ASP A 240 -16.42 -4.25 -10.79
N GLN A 241 -16.85 -4.53 -12.03
CA GLN A 241 -18.10 -5.26 -12.26
C GLN A 241 -18.02 -6.69 -11.73
N HIS A 242 -16.93 -7.40 -12.05
CA HIS A 242 -16.77 -8.80 -11.71
C HIS A 242 -16.82 -9.04 -10.20
N LEU A 243 -16.10 -8.24 -9.41
CA LEU A 243 -16.10 -8.37 -7.95
C LEU A 243 -17.47 -8.02 -7.35
N LYS A 244 -18.20 -7.04 -7.90
CA LYS A 244 -19.57 -6.72 -7.47
C LYS A 244 -20.57 -7.85 -7.72
N TYR A 245 -20.41 -8.62 -8.80
CA TYR A 245 -21.30 -9.74 -9.11
C TYR A 245 -20.99 -11.00 -8.30
N VAL A 246 -19.74 -11.16 -7.85
CA VAL A 246 -19.29 -12.35 -7.13
C VAL A 246 -19.45 -12.21 -5.60
N SER A 247 -19.81 -11.02 -5.10
CA SER A 247 -19.80 -10.66 -3.67
C SER A 247 -20.93 -11.24 -2.78
N ASP A 248 -21.58 -12.33 -3.18
CA ASP A 248 -22.64 -12.99 -2.38
C ASP A 248 -22.31 -14.45 -2.01
N LEU A 249 -21.00 -14.79 -1.98
CA LEU A 249 -20.47 -16.16 -1.78
C LEU A 249 -20.89 -17.18 -2.86
N ASP A 250 -21.57 -16.73 -3.91
CA ASP A 250 -21.93 -17.51 -5.08
C ASP A 250 -20.84 -17.31 -6.15
N TYR A 251 -19.67 -17.92 -5.91
CA TYR A 251 -18.48 -17.86 -6.78
C TYR A 251 -18.64 -18.64 -8.10
N CYS A 252 -19.87 -18.77 -8.60
CA CYS A 252 -20.24 -19.58 -9.76
C CYS A 252 -20.46 -18.68 -10.99
N ASP A 253 -19.47 -17.85 -11.33
CA ASP A 253 -19.49 -17.13 -12.60
C ASP A 253 -18.76 -17.92 -13.67
N ASP A 254 -19.52 -18.60 -14.54
CA ASP A 254 -19.03 -19.40 -15.67
C ASP A 254 -18.45 -18.53 -16.81
N ARG A 255 -18.47 -17.20 -16.68
CA ARG A 255 -17.89 -16.31 -17.71
C ARG A 255 -16.37 -16.50 -17.75
N PRO A 256 -15.76 -16.52 -18.94
CA PRO A 256 -14.31 -16.52 -19.07
C PRO A 256 -13.71 -15.27 -18.42
N ALA A 257 -13.21 -15.39 -17.20
CA ALA A 257 -12.46 -14.33 -16.52
C ALA A 257 -10.97 -14.43 -16.89
N ALA A 258 -10.29 -13.29 -17.09
CA ALA A 258 -8.85 -13.29 -17.28
C ALA A 258 -8.13 -13.78 -16.00
N PRO A 259 -6.91 -14.33 -16.10
CA PRO A 259 -6.17 -14.88 -14.96
C PRO A 259 -6.10 -13.94 -13.74
N MET A 260 -5.85 -12.65 -13.95
CA MET A 260 -5.76 -11.66 -12.89
C MET A 260 -7.10 -11.40 -12.19
N LEU A 261 -8.23 -11.45 -12.91
CA LEU A 261 -9.55 -11.34 -12.29
C LEU A 261 -9.81 -12.52 -11.36
N ARG A 262 -9.43 -13.74 -11.78
CA ARG A 262 -9.59 -14.94 -10.95
C ARG A 262 -8.77 -14.84 -9.66
N ILE A 263 -7.52 -14.40 -9.75
CA ILE A 263 -6.66 -14.17 -8.58
C ILE A 263 -7.30 -13.13 -7.66
N ALA A 264 -7.72 -11.99 -8.20
CA ALA A 264 -8.37 -10.94 -7.40
C ALA A 264 -9.60 -11.47 -6.66
N THR A 265 -10.50 -12.17 -7.35
CA THR A 265 -11.69 -12.82 -6.76
C THR A 265 -11.33 -13.81 -5.66
N ILE A 266 -10.32 -14.65 -5.86
CA ILE A 266 -9.87 -15.61 -4.83
C ILE A 266 -9.37 -14.87 -3.58
N THR A 267 -8.56 -13.82 -3.77
CA THR A 267 -8.00 -13.06 -2.66
C THR A 267 -9.03 -12.22 -1.93
N ASP A 268 -10.06 -11.78 -2.65
CA ASP A 268 -11.21 -11.04 -2.11
C ASP A 268 -12.06 -11.94 -1.22
N ALA A 269 -12.46 -13.10 -1.74
CA ALA A 269 -13.17 -14.15 -1.02
C ALA A 269 -12.42 -14.62 0.23
N PHE A 270 -11.10 -14.79 0.11
CA PHE A 270 -10.25 -15.14 1.24
C PHE A 270 -10.26 -14.05 2.32
N ASP A 271 -10.18 -12.77 1.92
CA ASP A 271 -10.28 -11.67 2.88
C ASP A 271 -11.64 -11.65 3.58
N GLU A 272 -12.74 -11.84 2.87
CA GLU A 272 -14.08 -11.89 3.46
C GLU A 272 -14.24 -13.01 4.51
N LEU A 273 -13.67 -14.20 4.25
CA LEU A 273 -13.76 -15.34 5.16
C LEU A 273 -12.88 -15.19 6.41
N THR A 274 -11.80 -14.41 6.31
CA THR A 274 -10.78 -14.28 7.35
C THR A 274 -10.88 -12.96 8.11
N ALA A 275 -11.43 -11.92 7.48
CA ALA A 275 -11.72 -10.65 8.10
C ALA A 275 -13.11 -10.68 8.73
N CYS A 276 -13.22 -10.19 9.97
CA CYS A 276 -14.48 -10.13 10.73
C CYS A 276 -15.43 -9.02 10.20
N THR A 277 -15.72 -8.99 8.90
CA THR A 277 -16.46 -7.91 8.23
C THR A 277 -17.98 -8.04 8.37
N HIS A 278 -18.51 -9.24 8.64
CA HIS A 278 -19.96 -9.50 8.60
C HIS A 278 -20.59 -10.15 9.84
N ASN A 279 -19.96 -10.12 11.01
CA ASN A 279 -20.47 -10.75 12.27
C ASN A 279 -20.74 -12.26 12.17
N THR A 280 -20.36 -12.91 11.08
CA THR A 280 -20.56 -14.34 10.85
C THR A 280 -19.20 -14.97 10.55
N TYR A 281 -18.59 -15.54 11.61
CA TYR A 281 -17.38 -16.37 11.59
C TYR A 281 -16.07 -15.70 11.12
N VAL A 282 -15.08 -15.64 12.02
CA VAL A 282 -13.66 -15.56 11.62
C VAL A 282 -13.21 -16.99 11.41
N SER A 283 -13.01 -17.39 10.15
CA SER A 283 -12.44 -18.69 9.83
C SER A 283 -10.92 -18.64 10.04
N SER A 284 -10.31 -19.72 10.52
CA SER A 284 -8.85 -19.83 10.42
C SER A 284 -8.44 -19.80 8.94
N HIS A 285 -7.20 -19.42 8.61
CA HIS A 285 -6.74 -19.47 7.20
C HIS A 285 -6.95 -20.87 6.58
N SER A 286 -6.73 -21.93 7.36
CA SER A 286 -6.96 -23.31 6.93
C SER A 286 -8.43 -23.60 6.61
N ASP A 287 -9.34 -23.10 7.45
CA ASP A 287 -10.79 -23.26 7.24
C ASP A 287 -11.23 -22.45 6.02
N ALA A 288 -10.72 -21.24 5.83
CA ALA A 288 -10.98 -20.41 4.65
C ALA A 288 -10.52 -21.11 3.36
N PHE A 289 -9.30 -21.67 3.33
CA PHE A 289 -8.83 -22.45 2.18
C PHE A 289 -9.71 -23.68 1.90
N THR A 290 -10.14 -24.39 2.96
CA THR A 290 -11.02 -25.55 2.84
C THR A 290 -12.38 -25.14 2.26
N TYR A 291 -12.94 -24.04 2.75
CA TYR A 291 -14.20 -23.49 2.27
C TYR A 291 -14.10 -23.07 0.79
N LEU A 292 -13.05 -22.33 0.42
CA LEU A 292 -12.84 -21.90 -0.97
C LEU A 292 -12.72 -23.11 -1.92
N ARG A 293 -12.01 -24.18 -1.54
CA ARG A 293 -11.92 -25.40 -2.35
C ARG A 293 -13.27 -26.09 -2.56
N GLN A 294 -14.18 -26.01 -1.59
CA GLN A 294 -15.51 -26.60 -1.69
C GLN A 294 -16.47 -25.75 -2.53
N ARG A 295 -16.26 -24.43 -2.59
CA ARG A 295 -17.13 -23.49 -3.32
C ARG A 295 -16.66 -23.22 -4.74
N MET A 296 -15.37 -23.00 -4.94
CA MET A 296 -14.76 -22.75 -6.25
C MET A 296 -14.44 -24.07 -6.95
N THR A 297 -15.49 -24.86 -7.21
CA THR A 297 -15.38 -26.18 -7.84
C THR A 297 -15.18 -26.12 -9.35
N ASP A 298 -15.41 -24.95 -9.95
CA ASP A 298 -15.21 -24.73 -11.38
C ASP A 298 -13.73 -24.86 -11.78
N ASN A 299 -13.51 -25.52 -12.92
CA ASN A 299 -12.20 -25.77 -13.51
C ASN A 299 -11.47 -24.46 -13.87
N LEU A 300 -12.17 -23.33 -14.01
CA LEU A 300 -11.55 -22.05 -14.34
C LEU A 300 -10.82 -21.42 -13.14
N TYR A 301 -11.38 -21.46 -11.94
CA TYR A 301 -10.77 -20.84 -10.74
C TYR A 301 -9.81 -21.78 -10.02
N ARG A 302 -10.08 -23.09 -10.07
CA ARG A 302 -9.34 -24.10 -9.30
C ARG A 302 -7.82 -24.05 -9.47
N PRO A 303 -7.23 -23.91 -10.69
CA PRO A 303 -5.79 -23.81 -10.83
C PRO A 303 -5.20 -22.60 -10.08
N TYR A 304 -5.86 -21.45 -10.14
CA TYR A 304 -5.42 -20.22 -9.47
C TYR A 304 -5.62 -20.29 -7.95
N LEU A 305 -6.69 -20.95 -7.50
CA LEU A 305 -6.92 -21.20 -6.09
C LEU A 305 -5.83 -22.09 -5.50
N GLU A 306 -5.44 -23.17 -6.19
CA GLU A 306 -4.36 -24.04 -5.72
C GLU A 306 -2.99 -23.32 -5.76
N MET A 307 -2.75 -22.44 -6.74
CA MET A 307 -1.56 -21.58 -6.72
C MET A 307 -1.56 -20.60 -5.54
N PHE A 308 -2.71 -19.97 -5.26
CA PHE A 308 -2.89 -19.09 -4.11
C PHE A 308 -2.64 -19.84 -2.80
N ILE A 309 -3.30 -20.99 -2.59
CA ILE A 309 -3.08 -21.82 -1.41
C ILE A 309 -1.63 -22.27 -1.32
N GLY A 310 -1.03 -22.69 -2.44
CA GLY A 310 0.39 -23.03 -2.52
C GLY A 310 1.30 -21.88 -2.07
N ALA A 311 1.00 -20.64 -2.47
CA ALA A 311 1.76 -19.46 -2.07
C ALA A 311 1.74 -19.20 -0.56
N PHE A 312 0.64 -19.53 0.12
CA PHE A 312 0.47 -19.29 1.56
C PHE A 312 0.72 -20.52 2.45
N CYS A 313 0.64 -21.74 1.92
CA CYS A 313 0.84 -22.98 2.66
C CYS A 313 2.19 -23.64 2.46
N SER A 314 2.93 -23.29 1.40
CA SER A 314 4.26 -23.86 1.19
C SER A 314 5.23 -23.28 2.19
N SER A 315 5.57 -24.01 3.25
CA SER A 315 6.94 -24.00 3.75
C SER A 315 7.82 -24.31 2.54
N ALA A 316 8.82 -23.50 2.23
CA ALA A 316 9.74 -23.75 1.14
C ALA A 316 10.36 -25.16 1.25
N SER A 317 9.74 -26.14 0.64
CA SER A 317 10.27 -27.47 0.32
C SER A 317 9.45 -28.02 -0.82
N GLU A 318 9.99 -27.81 -2.03
CA GLU A 318 9.81 -28.59 -3.25
C GLU A 318 8.58 -29.51 -3.32
N LYS A 319 7.57 -29.13 -4.11
CA LYS A 319 6.88 -30.06 -4.99
C LYS A 319 6.48 -29.35 -6.29
N THR A 320 7.23 -29.66 -7.35
CA THR A 320 6.88 -29.35 -8.73
C THR A 320 5.49 -29.91 -9.02
N ILE A 321 4.50 -29.04 -9.25
CA ILE A 321 3.18 -29.45 -9.73
C ILE A 321 3.32 -29.66 -11.24
N HIS A 322 3.33 -30.92 -11.67
CA HIS A 322 3.16 -31.24 -13.08
C HIS A 322 1.68 -31.11 -13.44
N VAL A 323 1.35 -30.10 -14.23
CA VAL A 323 0.03 -29.96 -14.87
C VAL A 323 0.09 -30.82 -16.14
N GLY A 324 -0.71 -31.89 -16.15
CA GLY A 324 -0.91 -32.76 -17.31
C GLY A 324 -2.08 -32.33 -18.17
#